data_AF-A0A942VXL8-F1
#
_entry.id   AF-A0A942VXL8-F1
#
_cell.length_a   1.000
_cell.length_b   1.000
_cell.length_c   1.000
_cell.angle_alpha   90.00
_cell.angle_beta   90.00
_cell.angle_gamma   90.00
#
_symmetry.space_group_name_H-M   'P 1'
#
loop_
_entity.id
_entity.type
_entity.pdbx_description
1 polymer ?
#
loop_
_entity_poly.entity_id
_entity_poly.type
_entity_poly.pdbx_seq_one_letter_code
_entity_poly.pdbx_strand_id
1 'polypeptide(L)'
;MRNSKIIKLLTGKGHIKEQLKFSNIICGILAFIATLVFVLIIFDIGVFGEISEKSKNIYNLIVVEYFIIFVVKILKNTRIMKNEDMLKSKEIALKDERNINIQKRALSCAVYAYIGIGFIVGLIILPFYYESAITIFYTICALLALYCIMFCIFYKTM
;
A
#
# COMPACT_ATOMS: atom_id res chain seq x y z
N MET A 1 20.64 -4.95 20.62
CA MET A 1 21.08 -5.33 19.25
C MET A 1 19.96 -5.48 18.22
N ARG A 2 18.79 -6.07 18.54
CA ARG A 2 17.69 -6.34 17.58
C ARG A 2 17.09 -5.09 16.90
N ASN A 3 16.98 -3.97 17.62
CA ASN A 3 16.45 -2.72 17.06
C ASN A 3 17.35 -2.11 15.97
N SER A 4 18.68 -2.26 16.04
CA SER A 4 19.57 -1.66 15.04
C SER A 4 19.52 -2.39 13.69
N LYS A 5 19.21 -3.70 13.69
CA LYS A 5 19.05 -4.48 12.45
C LYS A 5 17.76 -4.08 11.71
N ILE A 6 16.65 -3.93 12.44
CA ILE A 6 15.37 -3.48 11.87
C ILE A 6 15.51 -2.06 11.31
N ILE A 7 16.15 -1.14 12.04
CA ILE A 7 16.41 0.23 11.56
C ILE A 7 17.30 0.21 10.30
N LYS A 8 18.32 -0.66 10.21
CA LYS A 8 19.12 -0.81 8.99
C LYS A 8 18.32 -1.34 7.79
N LEU A 9 17.35 -2.23 8.01
CA LEU A 9 16.46 -2.73 6.96
C LEU A 9 15.45 -1.67 6.50
N LEU A 10 14.90 -0.88 7.43
CA LEU A 10 14.01 0.25 7.15
C LEU A 10 14.74 1.38 6.41
N THR A 11 16.00 1.65 6.77
CA THR A 11 16.82 2.73 6.18
C THR A 11 17.54 2.35 4.89
N GLY A 12 17.31 1.15 4.33
CA GLY A 12 17.93 0.72 3.07
C GLY A 12 19.42 0.37 3.17
N LYS A 13 19.97 0.26 4.39
CA LYS A 13 21.39 0.00 4.66
C LYS A 13 21.73 -1.49 4.88
N GLY A 14 20.73 -2.39 4.78
CA GLY A 14 20.92 -3.84 4.86
C GLY A 14 21.16 -4.51 3.50
N HIS A 15 21.53 -5.79 3.48
CA HIS A 15 21.58 -6.55 2.22
C HIS A 15 20.21 -6.61 1.55
N ILE A 16 20.15 -6.45 0.22
CA ILE A 16 18.90 -6.36 -0.55
C ILE A 16 18.01 -7.59 -0.33
N LYS A 17 18.60 -8.77 -0.22
CA LYS A 17 17.87 -10.00 0.08
C LYS A 17 17.15 -9.94 1.43
N GLU A 18 17.77 -9.36 2.46
CA GLU A 18 17.11 -9.18 3.76
C GLU A 18 16.01 -8.11 3.69
N GLN A 19 16.22 -7.04 2.92
CA GLN A 19 15.21 -6.00 2.70
C GLN A 19 13.96 -6.54 1.99
N LEU A 20 14.14 -7.38 0.96
CA LEU A 20 13.04 -8.02 0.24
C LEU A 20 12.28 -9.02 1.13
N LYS A 21 12.97 -9.79 1.98
CA LYS A 21 12.33 -10.65 2.98
C LYS A 21 11.48 -9.83 3.95
N PHE A 22 12.03 -8.74 4.48
CA PHE A 22 11.32 -7.86 5.38
C PHE A 22 10.10 -7.21 4.71
N SER A 23 10.25 -6.75 3.47
CA SER A 23 9.14 -6.23 2.66
C SER A 23 8.03 -7.28 2.46
N ASN A 24 8.40 -8.54 2.21
CA ASN A 24 7.43 -9.63 2.08
C ASN A 24 6.69 -9.93 3.39
N ILE A 25 7.38 -9.89 4.53
CA ILE A 25 6.74 -10.06 5.84
C ILE A 25 5.70 -8.97 6.06
N ILE A 26 6.06 -7.71 5.78
CA ILE A 26 5.12 -6.59 5.94
C ILE A 26 3.94 -6.71 4.97
N CYS A 27 4.19 -7.00 3.69
CA CYS A 27 3.11 -7.24 2.73
C CYS A 27 2.21 -8.42 3.16
N GLY A 28 2.79 -9.47 3.74
CA GLY A 28 2.05 -10.62 4.27
C GLY A 28 1.16 -10.25 5.46
N ILE A 29 1.67 -9.45 6.40
CA ILE A 29 0.88 -8.91 7.51
C ILE A 29 -0.25 -8.04 6.99
N LEU A 30 0.01 -7.14 6.03
CA LEU A 30 -1.02 -6.28 5.45
C LEU A 30 -2.08 -7.08 4.67
N ALA A 31 -1.68 -8.11 3.92
CA ALA A 31 -2.61 -9.00 3.24
C ALA A 31 -3.48 -9.79 4.22
N PHE A 32 -2.90 -10.24 5.34
CA PHE A 32 -3.64 -10.90 6.40
C PHE A 32 -4.66 -9.96 7.06
N ILE A 33 -4.26 -8.73 7.39
CA ILE A 33 -5.17 -7.70 7.93
C ILE A 33 -6.30 -7.41 6.93
N ALA A 34 -5.99 -7.23 5.65
CA ALA A 34 -6.99 -7.00 4.61
C ALA A 34 -7.99 -8.16 4.55
N THR A 35 -7.52 -9.40 4.60
CA THR A 35 -8.39 -10.59 4.63
C THR A 35 -9.27 -10.63 5.88
N LEU A 36 -8.71 -10.26 7.04
CA LEU A 36 -9.46 -10.20 8.30
C LEU A 36 -10.57 -9.15 8.22
N VAL A 37 -10.28 -7.95 7.70
CA VAL A 37 -11.26 -6.89 7.45
C VAL A 37 -12.35 -7.36 6.48
N PHE A 38 -11.99 -8.05 5.40
CA PHE A 38 -12.95 -8.62 4.45
C PHE A 38 -13.97 -9.54 5.13
N VAL A 39 -13.46 -10.48 5.95
CA VAL A 39 -14.29 -11.42 6.70
C VAL A 39 -15.21 -10.68 7.67
N LEU A 40 -14.69 -9.70 8.42
CA LEU A 40 -15.50 -8.92 9.35
C LEU A 40 -16.65 -8.18 8.65
N ILE A 41 -16.41 -7.62 7.46
CA ILE A 41 -17.41 -6.88 6.68
C ILE A 41 -18.46 -7.83 6.08
N ILE A 42 -18.07 -9.00 5.58
CA ILE A 42 -19.01 -9.97 4.98
C ILE A 42 -19.93 -10.60 6.03
N PHE A 43 -19.38 -10.93 7.20
CA PHE A 43 -20.13 -11.63 8.24
C PHE A 43 -20.85 -10.70 9.21
N ASP A 44 -20.88 -9.39 8.93
CA ASP A 44 -21.49 -8.38 9.79
C ASP A 44 -21.09 -8.51 11.27
N ILE A 45 -19.82 -8.86 11.48
CA ILE A 45 -19.27 -8.98 12.82
C ILE A 45 -19.15 -7.54 13.34
N GLY A 46 -19.92 -7.21 14.38
CA GLY A 46 -20.30 -5.86 14.85
C GLY A 46 -19.19 -4.87 15.26
N VAL A 47 -17.99 -5.01 14.71
CA VAL A 47 -16.86 -4.08 14.83
C VAL A 47 -17.13 -2.77 14.09
N PHE A 48 -17.95 -2.78 13.03
CA PHE A 48 -18.15 -1.62 12.15
C PHE A 48 -19.56 -1.00 12.19
N GLY A 49 -20.45 -1.48 13.07
CA GLY A 49 -21.86 -1.04 13.11
C GLY A 49 -22.66 -1.44 11.88
N GLU A 50 -23.87 -0.88 11.72
CA GLU A 50 -24.68 -1.09 10.52
C GLU A 50 -24.07 -0.35 9.33
N ILE A 51 -23.40 -1.08 8.44
CA ILE A 51 -22.90 -0.54 7.16
C ILE A 51 -23.97 -0.76 6.08
N SER A 52 -24.24 0.26 5.26
CA SER A 52 -25.12 0.11 4.09
C SER A 52 -24.56 -0.93 3.10
N GLU A 53 -25.44 -1.66 2.40
CA GLU A 53 -25.02 -2.67 1.42
C GLU A 53 -24.14 -2.08 0.29
N LYS A 54 -24.42 -0.84 -0.14
CA LYS A 54 -23.60 -0.12 -1.11
C LYS A 54 -22.20 0.14 -0.58
N SER A 55 -22.07 0.58 0.67
CA SER A 55 -20.77 0.84 1.29
C SER A 55 -19.99 -0.45 1.51
N LYS A 56 -20.65 -1.56 1.89
CA LYS A 56 -20.01 -2.90 1.97
C LYS A 56 -19.38 -3.32 0.65
N ASN A 57 -20.10 -3.14 -0.46
CA ASN A 57 -19.58 -3.48 -1.79
C ASN A 57 -18.35 -2.65 -2.17
N ILE A 58 -18.35 -1.35 -1.85
CA ILE A 58 -17.19 -0.47 -2.07
C ILE A 58 -15.99 -0.97 -1.24
N TYR A 59 -16.18 -1.23 0.06
CA TYR A 59 -15.11 -1.73 0.92
C TYR A 59 -14.55 -3.08 0.45
N ASN A 60 -15.42 -4.01 0.06
CA ASN A 60 -15.01 -5.31 -0.45
C ASN A 60 -14.13 -5.18 -1.70
N LEU A 61 -14.50 -4.30 -2.62
CA LEU A 61 -13.73 -4.06 -3.85
C LEU A 61 -12.32 -3.51 -3.54
N ILE A 62 -12.24 -2.55 -2.61
CA ILE A 62 -10.97 -1.98 -2.15
C ILE A 62 -10.09 -3.05 -1.49
N VAL A 63 -10.67 -3.85 -0.58
CA VAL A 63 -9.93 -4.89 0.15
C VAL A 63 -9.38 -5.95 -0.80
N VAL A 64 -10.15 -6.36 -1.80
CA VAL A 64 -9.70 -7.30 -2.85
C VAL A 64 -8.56 -6.70 -3.67
N GLU A 65 -8.66 -5.43 -4.08
CA GLU A 65 -7.59 -4.75 -4.81
C GLU A 65 -6.27 -4.73 -4.02
N TYR A 66 -6.33 -4.37 -2.74
CA TYR A 66 -5.15 -4.39 -1.86
C TYR A 66 -4.56 -5.78 -1.71
N PHE A 67 -5.41 -6.78 -1.51
CA PHE A 67 -4.97 -8.16 -1.41
C PHE A 67 -4.18 -8.59 -2.65
N ILE A 68 -4.71 -8.31 -3.85
CA ILE A 68 -4.03 -8.61 -5.12
C ILE A 68 -2.68 -7.89 -5.19
N ILE A 69 -2.61 -6.59 -4.86
CA ILE A 69 -1.37 -5.82 -4.89
C ILE A 69 -0.31 -6.44 -3.97
N PHE A 70 -0.67 -6.79 -2.73
CA PHE A 70 0.27 -7.40 -1.78
C PHE A 70 0.73 -8.77 -2.24
N VAL A 71 -0.17 -9.62 -2.73
CA VAL A 71 0.16 -10.95 -3.26
C VAL A 71 1.12 -10.84 -4.44
N VAL A 72 0.82 -10.00 -5.44
CA VAL A 72 1.69 -9.78 -6.61
C VAL A 72 3.07 -9.30 -6.17
N LYS A 73 3.14 -8.39 -5.19
CA LYS A 73 4.41 -7.88 -4.66
C LYS A 73 5.22 -8.98 -3.96
N ILE A 74 4.57 -9.83 -3.15
CA ILE A 74 5.20 -10.98 -2.49
C ILE A 74 5.76 -11.95 -3.53
N LEU A 75 4.97 -12.28 -4.57
CA LEU A 75 5.40 -13.18 -5.66
C LEU A 75 6.59 -12.60 -6.42
N LYS A 76 6.54 -11.32 -6.79
CA LYS A 76 7.64 -10.62 -7.49
C LYS A 76 8.92 -10.62 -6.65
N ASN A 77 8.84 -10.25 -5.38
CA ASN A 77 10.00 -10.25 -4.49
C ASN A 77 10.55 -11.66 -4.26
N THR A 78 9.67 -12.67 -4.14
CA THR A 78 10.08 -14.07 -3.99
C THR A 78 10.83 -14.55 -5.23
N ARG A 79 10.36 -14.20 -6.43
CA ARG A 79 11.05 -14.49 -7.69
C ARG A 79 12.43 -13.84 -7.74
N ILE A 80 12.54 -12.57 -7.37
CA ILE A 80 13.82 -11.84 -7.34
C ILE A 80 14.79 -12.46 -6.34
N MET A 81 14.32 -12.88 -5.16
CA MET A 81 15.18 -13.48 -4.13
C MET A 81 15.71 -14.87 -4.50
N LYS A 82 15.03 -15.58 -5.42
CA LYS A 82 15.41 -16.91 -5.90
C LYS A 82 16.40 -16.86 -7.07
N ASN A 83 16.54 -15.72 -7.75
CA ASN A 83 17.41 -15.57 -8.91
C ASN A 83 18.50 -14.51 -8.63
N GLU A 84 19.76 -14.94 -8.62
CA GLU A 84 20.89 -14.06 -8.28
C GLU A 84 21.11 -12.93 -9.30
N ASP A 85 20.88 -13.18 -10.59
CA ASP A 85 21.00 -12.15 -11.64
C ASP A 85 19.90 -11.09 -11.49
N MET A 86 18.69 -11.50 -11.10
CA MET A 86 17.61 -10.58 -10.76
C MET A 86 17.90 -9.77 -9.48
N LEU A 87 18.61 -10.37 -8.51
CA LEU A 87 19.02 -9.68 -7.29
C LEU A 87 20.06 -8.60 -7.60
N LYS A 88 21.09 -8.93 -8.39
CA LYS A 88 22.14 -8.00 -8.83
C LYS A 88 21.59 -6.87 -9.68
N SER A 89 20.71 -7.17 -10.64
CA SER A 89 20.08 -6.12 -11.47
C SER A 89 19.22 -5.18 -10.63
N LYS A 90 18.52 -5.69 -9.61
CA LYS A 90 17.78 -4.84 -8.66
C LYS A 90 18.69 -3.99 -7.77
N GLU A 91 19.85 -4.51 -7.36
CA GLU A 91 20.88 -3.74 -6.65
C GLU A 91 21.39 -2.55 -7.46
N ILE A 92 21.65 -2.76 -8.76
CA ILE A 92 22.08 -1.70 -9.68
C ILE A 92 20.95 -0.68 -9.87
N ALA A 93 19.73 -1.15 -10.13
CA ALA A 93 18.59 -0.27 -10.37
C ALA A 93 18.20 0.60 -9.17
N LEU A 94 18.51 0.18 -7.94
CA LEU A 94 18.28 0.97 -6.73
C LEU A 94 19.33 2.06 -6.50
N LYS A 95 20.50 1.95 -7.14
CA LYS A 95 21.58 2.95 -7.07
C LYS A 95 21.57 3.89 -8.28
N ASP A 96 20.79 3.58 -9.30
CA ASP A 96 20.66 4.41 -10.50
C ASP A 96 19.80 5.64 -10.22
N GLU A 97 20.43 6.82 -10.31
CA GLU A 97 19.77 8.12 -10.10
C GLU A 97 18.61 8.37 -11.05
N ARG A 98 18.69 7.88 -12.30
CA ARG A 98 17.59 8.02 -13.26
C ARG A 98 16.38 7.25 -12.78
N ASN A 99 16.59 6.03 -12.30
CA ASN A 99 15.51 5.18 -11.83
C ASN A 99 14.87 5.75 -10.54
N ILE A 100 15.70 6.28 -9.64
CA ILE A 100 15.22 7.02 -8.45
C ILE A 100 14.35 8.22 -8.87
N ASN A 101 14.79 9.01 -9.85
CA ASN A 101 14.01 10.17 -10.32
C ASN A 101 12.69 9.77 -10.99
N ILE A 102 12.68 8.70 -11.78
CA ILE A 102 11.44 8.17 -12.38
C ILE A 102 10.47 7.74 -11.27
N GLN A 103 10.94 7.01 -10.26
CA GLN A 103 10.12 6.57 -9.14
C GLN A 103 9.54 7.74 -8.36
N LYS A 104 10.35 8.75 -8.02
CA LYS A 104 9.89 9.97 -7.35
C LYS A 104 8.85 10.72 -8.18
N ARG A 105 9.04 10.85 -9.49
CA ARG A 105 8.07 11.54 -10.36
C ARG A 105 6.75 10.78 -10.46
N ALA A 106 6.80 9.47 -10.67
CA ALA A 106 5.62 8.61 -10.69
C ALA A 106 4.84 8.71 -9.36
N LEU A 107 5.59 8.74 -8.25
CA LEU A 107 5.04 8.92 -6.92
C LEU A 107 4.33 10.26 -6.74
N SER A 108 4.98 11.37 -7.11
CA SER A 108 4.36 12.70 -7.06
C SER A 108 3.10 12.76 -7.94
N CYS A 109 3.13 12.20 -9.15
CA CYS A 109 1.96 12.12 -10.01
C CYS A 109 0.81 11.34 -9.36
N ALA A 110 1.10 10.20 -8.73
CA ALA A 110 0.09 9.41 -8.03
C ALA A 110 -0.53 10.20 -6.88
N VAL A 111 0.28 10.89 -6.06
CA VAL A 111 -0.22 11.74 -4.96
C VAL A 111 -1.12 12.85 -5.48
N TYR A 112 -0.71 13.57 -6.53
CA TYR A 112 -1.54 14.62 -7.12
C TYR A 112 -2.84 14.07 -7.71
N ALA A 113 -2.81 12.90 -8.33
CA ALA A 113 -4.02 12.24 -8.82
C ALA A 113 -4.97 11.89 -7.67
N TYR A 114 -4.47 11.31 -6.58
CA TYR A 114 -5.30 10.99 -5.41
C TYR A 114 -5.90 12.25 -4.76
N ILE A 115 -5.13 13.32 -4.61
CA ILE A 115 -5.63 14.61 -4.10
C ILE A 115 -6.71 15.16 -5.04
N GLY A 116 -6.49 15.13 -6.36
CA GLY A 116 -7.45 15.58 -7.36
C GLY A 116 -8.76 14.81 -7.32
N ILE A 117 -8.69 13.47 -7.29
CA ILE A 117 -9.88 12.61 -7.17
C ILE A 117 -10.58 12.87 -5.83
N GLY A 118 -9.85 12.99 -4.73
CA GLY A 118 -10.41 13.34 -3.42
C GLY A 118 -11.14 14.69 -3.44
N PHE A 119 -10.59 15.69 -4.13
CA PHE A 119 -11.22 17.00 -4.32
C PHE A 119 -12.53 16.89 -5.11
N ILE A 120 -12.53 16.16 -6.23
CA ILE A 120 -13.72 15.95 -7.06
C ILE A 120 -14.80 15.21 -6.26
N VAL A 121 -14.44 14.11 -5.59
CA VAL A 121 -15.39 13.33 -4.80
C VAL A 121 -15.93 14.16 -3.63
N GLY A 122 -15.05 14.86 -2.90
CA GLY A 122 -15.40 15.59 -1.68
C GLY A 122 -16.19 16.89 -1.93
N LEU A 123 -15.84 17.67 -2.96
CA LEU A 123 -16.50 18.96 -3.22
C LEU A 123 -17.62 18.88 -4.24
N ILE A 124 -17.49 18.03 -5.26
CA ILE A 124 -18.42 18.00 -6.38
C ILE A 124 -19.44 16.89 -6.19
N ILE A 125 -19.03 15.68 -5.80
CA ILE A 125 -19.94 14.52 -5.78
C ILE A 125 -20.66 14.37 -4.43
N LEU A 126 -19.96 14.63 -3.32
CA LEU A 126 -20.48 14.49 -1.96
C LEU A 126 -21.81 15.22 -1.69
N PRO A 127 -22.03 16.46 -2.17
CA PRO A 127 -23.29 17.17 -1.94
C PRO A 127 -24.50 16.52 -2.62
N PHE A 128 -24.29 15.76 -3.71
CA PHE A 128 -25.37 15.16 -4.50
C PHE A 128 -25.58 13.68 -4.18
N TYR A 129 -24.54 12.98 -3.73
CA TYR A 129 -24.54 11.53 -3.49
C TYR A 129 -23.92 11.15 -2.15
N TYR A 130 -24.39 11.80 -1.08
CA TYR A 130 -23.80 11.77 0.27
C TYR A 130 -23.40 10.36 0.74
N GLU A 131 -24.36 9.42 0.79
CA GLU A 131 -24.15 8.05 1.32
C GLU A 131 -23.02 7.28 0.64
N SER A 132 -22.92 7.34 -0.69
CA SER A 132 -21.88 6.64 -1.45
C SER A 132 -20.57 7.44 -1.53
N ALA A 133 -20.66 8.75 -1.65
CA ALA A 133 -19.50 9.61 -1.85
C ALA A 133 -18.70 9.78 -0.56
N ILE A 134 -19.34 9.73 0.62
CA ILE A 134 -18.66 9.83 1.91
C ILE A 134 -17.76 8.62 2.14
N THR A 135 -18.21 7.41 1.78
CA THR A 135 -17.42 6.18 1.85
C THR A 135 -16.19 6.27 0.93
N ILE A 136 -16.36 6.74 -0.31
CA ILE A 136 -15.28 6.89 -1.27
C ILE A 136 -14.27 7.95 -0.79
N PHE A 137 -14.77 9.08 -0.28
CA PHE A 137 -13.93 10.16 0.22
C PHE A 137 -13.07 9.72 1.42
N TYR A 138 -13.68 9.12 2.43
CA TYR A 138 -12.93 8.60 3.59
C TYR A 138 -11.94 7.51 3.21
N THR A 139 -12.27 6.68 2.22
CA THR A 139 -11.33 5.71 1.66
C THR A 139 -10.12 6.43 1.07
N ILE A 140 -10.30 7.39 0.16
CA ILE A 140 -9.20 8.15 -0.46
C ILE A 140 -8.32 8.79 0.62
N CYS A 141 -8.92 9.38 1.66
CA CYS A 141 -8.18 9.94 2.79
C CYS A 141 -7.37 8.88 3.56
N ALA A 142 -7.97 7.73 3.86
CA ALA A 142 -7.29 6.62 4.53
C ALA A 142 -6.13 6.08 3.69
N LEU A 143 -6.29 6.02 2.36
CA LEU A 143 -5.22 5.60 1.45
C LEU A 143 -4.09 6.60 1.40
N LEU A 144 -4.39 7.89 1.38
CA LEU A 144 -3.38 8.95 1.45
C LEU A 144 -2.61 8.88 2.78
N ALA A 145 -3.30 8.63 3.90
CA ALA A 145 -2.70 8.47 5.21
C ALA A 145 -1.80 7.22 5.27
N LEU A 146 -2.28 6.08 4.80
CA LEU A 146 -1.51 4.83 4.73
C LEU A 146 -0.28 5.00 3.83
N TYR A 147 -0.44 5.71 2.71
CA TYR A 147 0.66 6.10 1.86
C TYR A 147 1.69 6.96 2.61
N CYS A 148 1.27 8.01 3.32
CA CYS A 148 2.17 8.84 4.12
C CYS A 148 2.90 8.03 5.19
N ILE A 149 2.23 7.08 5.84
CA ILE A 149 2.84 6.17 6.82
C ILE A 149 3.89 5.29 6.13
N MET A 150 3.54 4.66 5.01
CA MET A 150 4.47 3.82 4.23
C MET A 150 5.65 4.64 3.72
N PHE A 151 5.42 5.87 3.26
CA PHE A 151 6.47 6.79 2.86
C PHE A 151 7.38 7.13 4.04
N CYS A 152 6.85 7.53 5.20
CA CYS A 152 7.65 7.79 6.40
C CYS A 152 8.49 6.58 6.84
N ILE A 153 7.94 5.37 6.71
CA ILE A 153 8.62 4.11 7.09
C ILE A 153 9.68 3.70 6.07
N PHE A 154 9.43 3.92 4.77
CA PHE A 154 10.24 3.39 3.66
C PHE A 154 10.91 4.46 2.79
N TYR A 155 10.92 5.73 3.22
CA TYR A 155 11.44 6.89 2.47
C TYR A 155 12.86 6.71 1.92
N LYS A 156 13.67 5.87 2.57
CA LYS A 156 15.06 5.56 2.17
C LYS A 156 15.23 4.22 1.46
N THR A 157 14.18 3.41 1.37
CA THR A 157 14.20 2.07 0.75
C THR A 157 13.54 2.04 -0.63
N MET A 158 12.76 3.07 -0.98
CA MET A 158 12.29 3.38 -2.34
C MET A 158 13.24 4.38 -3.00
#